data_AF-A0A0D0PJL8-F1
#
_entry.id   AF-A0A0D0PJL8-F1
#
_cell.length_a   1.000
_cell.length_b   1.000
_cell.length_c   1.000
_cell.angle_alpha   90.00
_cell.angle_beta   90.00
_cell.angle_gamma   90.00
#
_symmetry.space_group_name_H-M   'P 1'
#
loop_
_entity.id
_entity.type
_entity.pdbx_description
1 polymer ?
#
loop_
_entity_poly.entity_id
_entity_poly.type
_entity_poly.pdbx_seq_one_letter_code
_entity_poly.pdbx_strand_id
1 'polypeptide(L)'
;MTRSNTARRTVAALLTAGVSAVLMTAAPAHADSNDSCHPSGAMPRVGVFGNEFAPAPSDPLVRAQGWVDAGLTCSPMGSFGGYRTDAGGYAAMAWRLTESMEPSELLSTGSVTPLAGRDDLAPGDGLLNPAGFGHAVVFDHWADDAHTSYLGYEFTAAGVQHRTIPYPYFAGQGDFRPVRAAR
;
A
#
# COMPACT_ATOMS: atom_id res chain seq x y z
N MET A 1 36.23 -7.88 77.97
CA MET A 1 37.37 -8.76 77.65
C MET A 1 36.93 -9.67 76.51
N THR A 2 37.13 -9.32 75.23
CA THR A 2 38.25 -9.77 74.35
C THR A 2 38.43 -11.30 74.41
N ARG A 3 38.30 -12.09 73.33
CA ARG A 3 38.98 -11.98 72.03
C ARG A 3 38.25 -12.71 70.88
N SER A 4 38.43 -12.11 69.71
CA SER A 4 38.26 -12.65 68.36
C SER A 4 39.27 -13.77 68.03
N ASN A 5 38.92 -14.69 67.12
CA ASN A 5 39.85 -15.26 66.13
C ASN A 5 39.15 -16.00 64.97
N THR A 6 38.91 -15.22 63.91
CA THR A 6 39.27 -15.40 62.49
C THR A 6 39.44 -16.81 61.85
N ALA A 7 38.79 -16.93 60.68
CA ALA A 7 39.28 -17.45 59.38
C ALA A 7 38.98 -18.90 58.96
N ARG A 8 38.13 -19.04 57.92
CA ARG A 8 38.47 -19.36 56.50
C ARG A 8 37.17 -19.68 55.75
N ARG A 9 36.66 -18.77 54.92
CA ARG A 9 36.85 -18.73 53.45
C ARG A 9 36.49 -20.05 52.73
N THR A 10 35.30 -20.08 52.15
CA THR A 10 35.10 -20.60 50.78
C THR A 10 33.96 -19.84 50.13
N VAL A 11 34.32 -19.12 49.07
CA VAL A 11 33.44 -18.43 48.13
C VAL A 11 32.93 -19.48 47.15
N ALA A 12 31.61 -19.60 47.00
CA ALA A 12 31.01 -20.23 45.83
C ALA A 12 30.13 -19.17 45.17
N ALA A 13 30.75 -18.42 44.25
CA ALA A 13 30.05 -17.54 43.36
C ALA A 13 29.29 -18.40 42.35
N LEU A 14 27.97 -18.53 42.50
CA LEU A 14 27.11 -18.94 41.39
C LEU A 14 26.93 -17.71 40.49
N LEU A 15 27.77 -17.62 39.46
CA LEU A 15 27.52 -16.80 38.29
C LEU A 15 26.39 -17.47 37.49
N THR A 16 25.14 -17.17 37.84
CA THR A 16 24.03 -17.38 36.89
C THR A 16 24.16 -16.29 35.83
N ALA A 17 24.73 -16.66 34.69
CA ALA A 17 24.69 -15.86 33.49
C ALA A 17 23.21 -15.60 33.14
N GLY A 18 22.75 -14.37 33.39
CA GLY A 18 21.47 -13.90 32.89
C GLY A 18 21.57 -13.82 31.38
N VAL A 19 20.96 -14.78 30.68
CA VAL A 19 20.73 -14.69 29.25
C VAL A 19 19.67 -13.60 29.07
N SER A 20 20.10 -12.37 28.81
CA SER A 20 19.21 -11.33 28.31
C SER A 20 18.66 -11.80 26.97
N ALA A 21 17.41 -12.26 26.97
CA ALA A 21 16.66 -12.51 25.75
C ALA A 21 16.44 -11.16 25.06
N VAL A 22 17.30 -10.85 24.09
CA VAL A 22 17.05 -9.78 23.13
C VAL A 22 15.86 -10.25 22.30
N LEU A 23 14.69 -9.70 22.57
CA LEU A 23 13.54 -9.78 21.68
C LEU A 23 13.94 -9.05 20.40
N MET A 24 14.43 -9.80 19.40
CA MET A 24 14.48 -9.31 18.04
C MET A 24 13.04 -9.21 17.57
N THR A 25 12.45 -8.02 17.65
CA THR A 25 11.32 -7.68 16.79
C THR A 25 11.85 -7.77 15.37
N ALA A 26 11.57 -8.89 14.69
CA ALA A 26 11.73 -8.94 13.26
C ALA A 26 10.87 -7.82 12.69
N ALA A 27 11.50 -6.74 12.23
CA ALA A 27 10.84 -5.84 11.31
C ALA A 27 10.29 -6.71 10.17
N PRO A 28 9.05 -6.47 9.70
CA PRO A 28 8.58 -7.20 8.53
C PRO A 28 9.65 -7.03 7.45
N ALA A 29 10.02 -8.15 6.83
CA ALA A 29 10.93 -8.13 5.70
C ALA A 29 10.32 -7.16 4.67
N HIS A 30 10.90 -5.98 4.56
CA HIS A 30 10.52 -5.00 3.56
C HIS A 30 10.91 -5.62 2.22
N ALA A 31 9.91 -6.19 1.54
CA ALA A 31 10.05 -6.51 0.14
C ALA A 31 10.36 -5.19 -0.59
N ASP A 32 11.39 -5.25 -1.44
CA ASP A 32 11.74 -4.22 -2.42
C ASP A 32 10.49 -3.72 -3.15
N SER A 33 10.61 -2.60 -3.85
CA SER A 33 9.58 -1.84 -4.57
C SER A 33 8.81 -2.60 -5.70
N ASN A 34 8.73 -3.92 -5.61
CA ASN A 34 8.06 -4.92 -6.44
C ASN A 34 6.72 -5.41 -5.86
N ASP A 35 6.12 -4.71 -4.89
CA ASP A 35 4.78 -5.08 -4.37
C ASP A 35 3.67 -4.93 -5.45
N SER A 36 3.97 -4.23 -6.54
CA SER A 36 3.13 -4.12 -7.72
C SER A 36 3.30 -5.39 -8.59
N CYS A 37 2.21 -6.09 -8.92
CA CYS A 37 2.32 -7.23 -9.82
C CYS A 37 2.45 -6.76 -11.28
N HIS A 38 3.70 -6.60 -11.70
CA HIS A 38 4.08 -6.26 -13.06
C HIS A 38 5.01 -7.36 -13.58
N PRO A 39 4.93 -7.69 -14.87
CA PRO A 39 5.97 -8.51 -15.49
C PRO A 39 7.25 -7.69 -15.61
N SER A 40 8.36 -8.35 -15.91
CA SER A 40 9.66 -7.73 -16.17
C SER A 40 9.63 -6.92 -17.49
N GLY A 41 8.92 -5.79 -17.52
CA GLY A 41 8.77 -4.95 -18.70
C GLY A 41 7.59 -3.97 -18.60
N ALA A 42 7.67 -2.87 -19.35
CA ALA A 42 6.56 -1.92 -19.46
C ALA A 42 5.33 -2.60 -20.06
N MET A 43 4.18 -2.41 -19.42
CA MET A 43 2.93 -2.95 -19.93
C MET A 43 2.31 -1.98 -20.91
N PRO A 44 1.72 -2.48 -22.00
CA PRO A 44 1.02 -1.63 -22.94
C PRO A 44 -0.19 -1.00 -22.24
N ARG A 45 -0.50 0.24 -22.63
CA ARG A 45 -1.82 0.80 -22.37
C ARG A 45 -2.86 -0.01 -23.10
N VAL A 46 -3.96 -0.31 -22.43
CA VAL A 46 -5.06 -1.08 -23.01
C VAL A 46 -6.31 -0.21 -22.92
N GLY A 47 -6.91 0.09 -24.07
CA GLY A 47 -8.24 0.69 -24.13
C GLY A 47 -9.23 -0.26 -23.47
N VAL A 48 -10.11 0.27 -22.63
CA VAL A 48 -11.10 -0.53 -21.92
C VAL A 48 -12.22 -0.87 -22.92
N PHE A 49 -12.16 -2.09 -23.47
CA PHE A 49 -13.14 -2.59 -24.44
C PHE A 49 -14.23 -3.36 -23.72
N GLY A 50 -15.37 -2.71 -23.50
CA GLY A 50 -16.51 -3.35 -22.84
C GLY A 50 -17.56 -2.35 -22.40
N ASN A 51 -18.80 -2.80 -22.34
CA ASN A 51 -19.96 -2.02 -21.89
C ASN A 51 -20.01 -1.86 -20.37
N GLU A 52 -18.88 -1.64 -19.69
CA GLU A 52 -18.89 -1.22 -18.27
C GLU A 52 -19.54 0.17 -18.07
N PHE A 53 -19.86 0.84 -19.19
CA PHE A 53 -20.77 1.99 -19.30
C PHE A 53 -22.27 1.65 -19.16
N ALA A 54 -22.66 0.39 -18.87
CA ALA A 54 -23.92 0.11 -18.16
C ALA A 54 -23.95 0.93 -16.85
N PRO A 55 -25.07 1.10 -16.11
CA PRO A 55 -25.09 1.99 -14.95
C PRO A 55 -24.32 1.39 -13.75
N ALA A 56 -23.02 1.16 -13.90
CA ALA A 56 -22.08 0.96 -12.84
C ALA A 56 -22.03 2.27 -12.03
N PRO A 57 -21.90 2.18 -10.70
CA PRO A 57 -21.78 3.33 -9.82
C PRO A 57 -20.73 4.31 -10.35
N SER A 58 -21.02 5.62 -10.31
CA SER A 58 -20.04 6.67 -10.62
C SER A 58 -19.06 6.90 -9.46
N ASP A 59 -19.39 6.38 -8.28
CA ASP A 59 -18.59 6.53 -7.07
C ASP A 59 -17.34 5.62 -7.11
N PRO A 60 -16.13 6.19 -7.02
CA PRO A 60 -14.90 5.41 -6.99
C PRO A 60 -14.81 4.39 -5.87
N LEU A 61 -15.37 4.67 -4.69
CA LEU A 61 -15.29 3.76 -3.54
C LEU A 61 -16.17 2.53 -3.75
N VAL A 62 -17.37 2.71 -4.30
CA VAL A 62 -18.26 1.58 -4.63
C VAL A 62 -17.62 0.68 -5.67
N ARG A 63 -16.94 1.27 -6.67
CA ARG A 63 -16.21 0.52 -7.70
C ARG A 63 -15.02 -0.24 -7.12
N ALA A 64 -14.21 0.44 -6.30
CA ALA A 64 -13.07 -0.17 -5.61
C ALA A 64 -13.51 -1.36 -4.73
N GLN A 65 -14.53 -1.17 -3.89
CA GLN A 65 -15.09 -2.23 -3.06
C GLN A 65 -15.58 -3.43 -3.89
N GLY A 66 -16.16 -3.19 -5.07
CA GLY A 66 -16.61 -4.28 -5.96
C GLY A 66 -15.50 -5.26 -6.37
N TRP A 67 -14.26 -4.79 -6.53
CA TRP A 67 -13.12 -5.67 -6.83
C TRP A 67 -12.56 -6.35 -5.59
N VAL A 68 -12.66 -5.72 -4.40
CA VAL A 68 -12.38 -6.38 -3.12
C VAL A 68 -13.33 -7.56 -2.93
N ASP A 69 -14.63 -7.34 -3.14
CA ASP A 69 -15.67 -8.35 -2.99
C ASP A 69 -15.51 -9.49 -4.01
N ALA A 70 -15.02 -9.18 -5.20
CA ALA A 70 -14.70 -10.17 -6.24
C ALA A 70 -13.44 -11.00 -5.92
N GLY A 71 -12.61 -10.59 -4.94
CA GLY A 71 -11.43 -11.34 -4.50
C GLY A 71 -10.37 -11.51 -5.58
N LEU A 72 -10.17 -10.48 -6.42
CA LEU A 72 -9.28 -10.60 -7.58
C LEU A 72 -7.82 -10.75 -7.15
N THR A 73 -7.13 -11.69 -7.80
CA THR A 73 -5.70 -11.91 -7.66
C THR A 73 -4.96 -11.21 -8.79
N CYS A 74 -3.77 -10.68 -8.51
CA CYS A 74 -3.06 -9.92 -9.52
C CYS A 74 -2.54 -10.85 -10.62
N SER A 75 -2.68 -10.40 -11.87
CA SER A 75 -2.22 -11.15 -13.04
C SER A 75 -1.62 -10.16 -14.04
N PRO A 76 -0.32 -10.30 -14.38
CA PRO A 76 0.35 -9.42 -15.33
C PRO A 76 -0.44 -9.23 -16.63
N MET A 77 -0.97 -10.29 -17.21
CA MET A 77 -1.73 -10.22 -18.47
C MET A 77 -3.24 -10.38 -18.29
N GLY A 78 -3.72 -10.28 -17.05
CA GLY A 78 -5.13 -10.45 -16.74
C GLY A 78 -5.95 -9.20 -16.98
N SER A 79 -7.25 -9.39 -17.22
CA SER A 79 -8.22 -8.32 -17.28
C SER A 79 -9.53 -8.73 -16.63
N PHE A 80 -10.24 -7.75 -16.08
CA PHE A 80 -11.56 -7.89 -15.48
C PHE A 80 -12.36 -6.62 -15.74
N GLY A 81 -13.60 -6.74 -16.23
CA GLY A 81 -14.41 -5.58 -16.64
C GLY A 81 -13.85 -4.79 -17.84
N GLY A 82 -12.76 -5.27 -18.47
CA GLY A 82 -12.03 -4.53 -19.51
C GLY A 82 -10.84 -3.71 -18.96
N TYR A 83 -10.62 -3.71 -17.65
CA TYR A 83 -9.45 -3.13 -17.00
C TYR A 83 -8.38 -4.17 -16.73
N ARG A 84 -7.10 -3.76 -16.66
CA ARG A 84 -5.99 -4.63 -16.25
C ARG A 84 -6.16 -5.07 -14.78
N THR A 85 -5.79 -6.30 -14.45
CA THR A 85 -5.85 -6.81 -13.06
C THR A 85 -4.53 -6.58 -12.32
N ASP A 86 -4.20 -5.30 -12.11
CA ASP A 86 -3.03 -4.79 -11.38
C ASP A 86 -3.31 -3.40 -10.79
N ALA A 87 -2.33 -2.76 -10.16
CA ALA A 87 -2.48 -1.45 -9.51
C ALA A 87 -2.97 -0.34 -10.46
N GLY A 88 -2.45 -0.30 -11.69
CA GLY A 88 -2.81 0.70 -12.69
C GLY A 88 -4.21 0.51 -13.24
N GLY A 89 -4.55 -0.73 -13.61
CA GLY A 89 -5.89 -1.09 -14.05
C GLY A 89 -6.92 -0.94 -12.94
N TYR A 90 -6.56 -1.18 -11.68
CA TYR A 90 -7.44 -0.98 -10.55
C TYR A 90 -7.78 0.50 -10.30
N ALA A 91 -6.77 1.36 -10.34
CA ALA A 91 -6.98 2.80 -10.23
C ALA A 91 -7.80 3.34 -11.42
N ALA A 92 -7.46 2.90 -12.63
CA ALA A 92 -8.25 3.22 -13.84
C ALA A 92 -9.70 2.75 -13.71
N MET A 93 -9.92 1.57 -13.15
CA MET A 93 -11.25 1.04 -12.88
C MET A 93 -11.96 1.92 -11.86
N ALA A 94 -11.39 2.13 -10.67
CA ALA A 94 -12.04 2.93 -9.62
C ALA A 94 -12.44 4.33 -10.14
N TRP A 95 -11.58 4.98 -10.92
CA TRP A 95 -11.82 6.32 -11.45
C TRP A 95 -12.53 6.37 -12.81
N ARG A 96 -12.94 5.22 -13.36
CA ARG A 96 -13.63 5.12 -14.66
C ARG A 96 -12.86 5.71 -15.83
N LEU A 97 -11.53 5.56 -15.83
CA LEU A 97 -10.71 5.96 -16.96
C LEU A 97 -11.03 5.07 -18.17
N THR A 98 -10.88 5.62 -19.38
CA THR A 98 -11.12 4.89 -20.64
C THR A 98 -9.96 3.99 -21.04
N GLU A 99 -8.81 4.14 -20.38
CA GLU A 99 -7.59 3.37 -20.60
C GLU A 99 -7.07 2.82 -19.28
N SER A 100 -6.64 1.56 -19.30
CA SER A 100 -5.77 1.01 -18.25
C SER A 100 -4.32 1.28 -18.63
N MET A 101 -3.56 1.91 -17.74
CA MET A 101 -2.17 2.28 -17.94
C MET A 101 -1.37 2.09 -16.66
N GLU A 102 -0.06 2.21 -16.75
CA GLU A 102 0.80 2.17 -15.56
C GLU A 102 0.48 3.36 -14.63
N PRO A 103 0.51 3.18 -13.30
CA PRO A 103 0.34 4.30 -12.37
C PRO A 103 1.28 5.48 -12.66
N SER A 104 2.51 5.21 -13.09
CA SER A 104 3.48 6.24 -13.48
C SER A 104 3.04 7.12 -14.67
N GLU A 105 2.09 6.66 -15.49
CA GLU A 105 1.58 7.38 -16.65
C GLU A 105 0.33 8.23 -16.35
N LEU A 106 -0.31 8.04 -15.19
CA LEU A 106 -1.56 8.74 -14.84
C LEU A 106 -1.39 10.27 -14.80
N LEU A 107 -0.24 10.76 -14.33
CA LEU A 107 0.06 12.19 -14.28
C LEU A 107 0.40 12.75 -15.66
N SER A 108 1.23 12.05 -16.44
CA SER A 108 1.69 12.55 -17.74
C SER A 108 0.58 12.58 -18.79
N THR A 109 -0.50 11.82 -18.58
CA THR A 109 -1.69 11.80 -19.42
C THR A 109 -2.75 12.82 -19.03
N GLY A 110 -2.61 13.48 -17.88
CA GLY A 110 -3.65 14.34 -17.33
C GLY A 110 -4.87 13.58 -16.80
N SER A 111 -4.78 12.26 -16.62
CA SER A 111 -5.85 11.45 -16.02
C SER A 111 -6.06 11.76 -14.54
N VAL A 112 -5.05 12.31 -13.89
CA VAL A 112 -5.11 12.79 -12.51
C VAL A 112 -4.40 14.13 -12.35
N THR A 113 -4.80 14.90 -11.35
CA THR A 113 -4.18 16.17 -10.94
C THR A 113 -3.60 16.04 -9.53
N PRO A 114 -2.36 16.52 -9.27
CA PRO A 114 -1.82 16.59 -7.91
C PRO A 114 -2.67 17.46 -6.98
N LEU A 115 -2.81 17.04 -5.72
CA LEU A 115 -3.37 17.86 -4.64
C LEU A 115 -2.23 18.57 -3.87
N ALA A 116 -2.54 19.62 -3.10
CA ALA A 116 -1.50 20.40 -2.41
C ALA A 116 -0.95 19.66 -1.19
N GLY A 117 -1.76 18.81 -0.54
CA GLY A 117 -1.28 17.96 0.53
C GLY A 117 -2.33 16.99 1.07
N ARG A 118 -1.97 16.35 2.18
CA ARG A 118 -2.81 15.34 2.86
C ARG A 118 -4.20 15.87 3.23
N ASP A 119 -4.26 17.13 3.66
CA ASP A 119 -5.50 17.72 4.18
C ASP A 119 -6.52 18.05 3.08
N ASP A 120 -6.13 17.93 1.80
CA ASP A 120 -7.02 18.08 0.63
C ASP A 120 -7.64 16.77 0.16
N LEU A 121 -7.20 15.62 0.72
CA LEU A 121 -7.70 14.31 0.35
C LEU A 121 -9.19 14.18 0.73
N ALA A 122 -9.97 13.73 -0.23
CA ALA A 122 -11.36 13.36 -0.08
C ALA A 122 -11.55 11.88 -0.47
N PRO A 123 -12.60 11.22 0.05
CA PRO A 123 -12.97 9.86 -0.36
C PRO A 123 -13.00 9.70 -1.89
N GLY A 124 -12.25 8.72 -2.40
CA GLY A 124 -12.10 8.41 -3.83
C GLY A 124 -10.89 9.07 -4.50
N ASP A 125 -10.17 9.96 -3.82
CA ASP A 125 -8.86 10.46 -4.29
C ASP A 125 -7.79 9.37 -4.26
N GLY A 126 -6.59 9.68 -4.74
CA GLY A 126 -5.48 8.75 -4.86
C GLY A 126 -4.26 9.15 -4.06
N LEU A 127 -3.50 8.14 -3.64
CA LEU A 127 -2.07 8.27 -3.33
C LEU A 127 -1.29 7.57 -4.44
N LEU A 128 -0.45 8.33 -5.14
CA LEU A 128 0.24 7.86 -6.34
C LEU A 128 1.76 7.94 -6.17
N ASN A 129 2.45 6.82 -6.36
CA ASN A 129 3.88 6.78 -6.60
C ASN A 129 4.13 6.64 -8.11
N PRO A 130 4.69 7.66 -8.78
CA PRO A 130 4.91 7.62 -10.22
C PRO A 130 6.27 7.01 -10.62
N ALA A 131 7.09 6.53 -9.68
CA ALA A 131 8.41 5.98 -9.99
C ALA A 131 8.34 4.53 -10.51
N GLY A 132 9.16 4.19 -11.51
CA GLY A 132 9.17 2.84 -12.10
C GLY A 132 7.85 2.49 -12.78
N PHE A 133 7.32 1.31 -12.48
CA PHE A 133 5.94 0.93 -12.84
C PHE A 133 4.90 1.71 -12.01
N GLY A 134 5.31 2.19 -10.83
CA GLY A 134 4.48 2.95 -9.93
C GLY A 134 3.52 2.10 -9.10
N HIS A 135 2.74 2.78 -8.29
CA HIS A 135 1.68 2.18 -7.49
C HIS A 135 0.62 3.22 -7.17
N ALA A 136 -0.63 2.79 -7.04
CA ALA A 136 -1.74 3.66 -6.72
C ALA A 136 -2.62 3.04 -5.64
N VAL A 137 -3.04 3.89 -4.70
CA VAL A 137 -4.02 3.56 -3.66
C VAL A 137 -5.20 4.51 -3.82
N VAL A 138 -6.43 3.99 -3.73
CA VAL A 138 -7.64 4.81 -3.65
C VAL A 138 -7.92 5.09 -2.17
N PHE A 139 -7.89 6.36 -1.80
CA PHE A 139 -8.14 6.83 -0.45
C PHE A 139 -9.63 6.70 -0.09
N ASP A 140 -9.94 6.05 1.03
CA ASP A 140 -11.29 5.99 1.59
C ASP A 140 -11.49 7.11 2.62
N HIS A 141 -10.85 6.98 3.78
CA HIS A 141 -10.90 7.97 4.87
C HIS A 141 -9.70 7.85 5.81
N TRP A 142 -9.47 8.89 6.60
CA TRP A 142 -8.47 8.89 7.66
C TRP A 142 -8.85 7.92 8.78
N ALA A 143 -7.89 7.12 9.24
CA ALA A 143 -8.09 6.18 10.34
C ALA A 143 -7.89 6.85 11.71
N ASP A 144 -7.30 8.05 11.73
CA ASP A 144 -7.06 8.85 12.93
C ASP A 144 -7.11 10.36 12.62
N ASP A 145 -7.49 11.16 13.62
CA ASP A 145 -7.62 12.63 13.50
C ASP A 145 -6.28 13.34 13.23
N ALA A 146 -5.15 12.68 13.50
CA ALA A 146 -3.82 13.23 13.25
C ALA A 146 -3.34 13.01 11.81
N HIS A 147 -4.17 12.35 10.97
CA HIS A 147 -3.87 12.02 9.58
C HIS A 147 -2.55 11.24 9.44
N THR A 148 -2.29 10.31 10.37
CA THR A 148 -1.07 9.47 10.36
C THR A 148 -1.26 8.16 9.58
N SER A 149 -2.51 7.70 9.46
CA SER A 149 -2.88 6.52 8.70
C SER A 149 -4.29 6.65 8.12
N TYR A 150 -4.57 5.89 7.06
CA TYR A 150 -5.85 5.94 6.35
C TYR A 150 -6.31 4.53 5.97
N LEU A 151 -7.61 4.35 5.83
CA LEU A 151 -8.17 3.21 5.12
C LEU A 151 -8.10 3.49 3.63
N GLY A 152 -7.55 2.54 2.88
CA GLY A 152 -7.39 2.67 1.43
C GLY A 152 -7.54 1.35 0.72
N TYR A 153 -7.90 1.45 -0.56
CA TYR A 153 -8.01 0.33 -1.48
C TYR A 153 -6.79 0.27 -2.38
N GLU A 154 -6.19 -0.91 -2.51
CA GLU A 154 -5.06 -1.10 -3.42
C GLU A 154 -5.02 -2.51 -3.99
N PHE A 155 -4.33 -2.66 -5.12
CA PHE A 155 -4.09 -3.96 -5.74
C PHE A 155 -2.60 -4.25 -5.69
N THR A 156 -2.19 -5.20 -4.85
CA THR A 156 -0.79 -5.63 -4.73
C THR A 156 -0.61 -7.05 -5.28
N ALA A 157 0.61 -7.58 -5.24
CA ALA A 157 0.89 -8.98 -5.55
C ALA A 157 0.04 -9.98 -4.72
N ALA A 158 -0.45 -9.58 -3.54
CA ALA A 158 -1.31 -10.40 -2.68
C ALA A 158 -2.80 -10.38 -3.09
N GLY A 159 -3.21 -9.55 -4.05
CA GLY A 159 -4.60 -9.33 -4.40
C GLY A 159 -5.10 -7.91 -4.11
N VAL A 160 -6.39 -7.70 -4.38
CA VAL A 160 -7.09 -6.47 -4.00
C VAL A 160 -7.34 -6.46 -2.50
N GLN A 161 -7.02 -5.34 -1.85
CA GLN A 161 -7.13 -5.17 -0.41
C GLN A 161 -7.84 -3.86 -0.08
N HIS A 162 -8.61 -3.86 1.00
CA HIS A 162 -9.03 -2.67 1.73
C HIS A 162 -8.42 -2.75 3.13
N ARG A 163 -7.45 -1.88 3.41
CA ARG A 163 -6.66 -1.97 4.65
C ARG A 163 -6.21 -0.61 5.17
N THR A 164 -5.79 -0.59 6.43
CA THR A 164 -5.13 0.57 7.04
C THR A 164 -3.69 0.68 6.52
N ILE A 165 -3.32 1.87 6.06
CA ILE A 165 -2.05 2.20 5.42
C ILE A 165 -1.47 3.44 6.11
N PRO A 166 -0.19 3.47 6.51
CA PRO A 166 0.44 4.67 7.04
C PRO A 166 0.58 5.74 5.96
N TYR A 167 0.41 7.01 6.31
CA TYR A 167 0.56 8.11 5.36
C TYR A 167 2.03 8.50 5.13
N PRO A 168 2.46 8.77 3.88
CA PRO A 168 1.69 8.64 2.64
C PRO A 168 1.57 7.19 2.16
N TYR A 169 2.57 6.36 2.48
CA TYR A 169 2.56 4.92 2.31
C TYR A 169 3.67 4.30 3.20
N PHE A 170 3.84 2.99 3.19
CA PHE A 170 4.88 2.31 3.96
C PHE A 170 6.29 2.83 3.64
N ALA A 171 7.12 2.98 4.67
CA ALA A 171 8.48 3.49 4.52
C ALA A 171 9.30 2.63 3.54
N GLY A 172 10.06 3.29 2.66
CA GLY A 172 10.92 2.62 1.66
C GLY A 172 10.22 2.21 0.36
N GLN A 173 8.90 2.41 0.22
CA GLN A 173 8.13 1.99 -0.95
C GLN A 173 7.99 3.07 -2.05
N GLY A 174 8.66 4.21 -1.89
CA GLY A 174 8.67 5.31 -2.86
C GLY A 174 7.96 6.56 -2.37
N ASP A 175 7.79 7.53 -3.28
CA ASP A 175 7.27 8.87 -3.00
C ASP A 175 5.80 8.97 -3.42
N PHE A 176 4.91 8.62 -2.50
CA PHE A 176 3.47 8.69 -2.74
C PHE A 176 2.94 10.11 -2.53
N ARG A 177 2.20 10.59 -3.53
CA ARG A 177 1.66 11.94 -3.55
C ARG A 177 0.13 11.92 -3.68
N PRO A 178 -0.58 12.78 -2.94
CA PRO A 178 -2.02 12.98 -3.13
C PRO A 178 -2.37 13.43 -4.54
N VAL A 179 -3.33 12.77 -5.18
CA VAL A 179 -3.85 13.07 -6.51
C VAL A 179 -5.37 12.94 -6.54
N ARG A 180 -6.01 13.57 -7.52
CA ARG A 180 -7.44 13.44 -7.80
C ARG A 180 -7.66 13.13 -9.27
N ALA A 181 -8.53 12.16 -9.57
CA ALA A 181 -8.88 11.84 -10.94
C ALA A 181 -9.55 13.02 -11.66
N ALA A 182 -9.16 13.24 -12.92
CA ALA A 182 -9.86 14.14 -13.82
C ALA A 182 -11.22 13.52 -14.17
N ARG A 183 -12.30 14.26 -13.92
CA ARG A 183 -13.68 13.83 -14.20
C ARG A 183 -14.17 14.38 -15.53
#